data_AF-W4P4U8-F1
#
_entry.id   AF-W4P4U8-F1
#
_cell.length_a   1.000
_cell.length_b   1.000
_cell.length_c   1.000
_cell.angle_alpha   90.00
_cell.angle_beta   90.00
_cell.angle_gamma   90.00
#
_symmetry.space_group_name_H-M   'P 1'
#
loop_
_entity.id
_entity.type
_entity.pdbx_description
1 polymer ?
#
loop_
_entity_poly.entity_id
_entity_poly.type
_entity_poly.pdbx_seq_one_letter_code
_entity_poly.pdbx_strand_id
1 'polypeptide(L)'
;MEQSVLTAFLLTLFAGLSTGIGSAIAFFARRTNTSFLSVSLGFSAGVMAYVSFVDLLPAAVSSLTDLYGVKQGTLYATLSFFGGIAL
;
A
#
# COMPACT_ATOMS: atom_id res chain seq x y z
N MET A 1 23.85 7.63 -2.96
CA MET A 1 22.95 7.14 -4.02
C MET A 1 22.99 5.61 -4.13
N GLU A 2 24.16 4.98 -4.27
CA GLU A 2 24.30 3.49 -4.36
C GLU A 2 23.62 2.72 -3.21
N GLN A 3 23.77 3.18 -1.96
CA GLN A 3 23.25 2.48 -0.79
C GLN A 3 21.71 2.45 -0.74
N SER A 4 21.05 3.53 -1.18
CA SER A 4 19.59 3.63 -1.24
C SER A 4 19.00 2.67 -2.27
N VAL A 5 19.67 2.48 -3.40
CA VAL A 5 19.22 1.57 -4.47
C VAL A 5 19.30 0.13 -4.00
N LEU A 6 20.40 -0.27 -3.35
CA LEU A 6 20.55 -1.63 -2.82
C LEU A 6 19.50 -1.94 -1.74
N THR A 7 19.24 -0.99 -0.82
CA THR A 7 18.22 -1.17 0.21
C THR A 7 16.81 -1.25 -0.38
N ALA A 8 16.44 -0.35 -1.31
CA ALA A 8 15.15 -0.40 -1.98
C ALA A 8 14.97 -1.72 -2.75
N PHE A 9 16.01 -2.17 -3.47
CA PHE A 9 15.97 -3.44 -4.19
C PHE A 9 15.75 -4.63 -3.27
N LEU A 10 16.48 -4.72 -2.15
CA LEU A 10 16.31 -5.80 -1.18
C LEU A 10 14.91 -5.78 -0.56
N LEU A 11 14.40 -4.60 -0.19
CA LEU A 11 13.04 -4.47 0.35
C LEU A 11 11.97 -4.94 -0.65
N THR A 12 12.07 -4.51 -1.91
CA THR A 12 11.12 -4.95 -2.97
C THR A 12 11.27 -6.44 -3.27
N LEU A 13 12.49 -6.98 -3.25
CA LEU A 13 12.74 -8.41 -3.42
C LEU A 13 12.09 -9.24 -2.31
N PHE A 14 12.24 -8.83 -1.05
CA PHE A 14 11.60 -9.49 0.09
C PHE A 14 10.06 -9.39 0.04
N ALA A 15 9.52 -8.24 -0.38
CA ALA A 15 8.09 -8.08 -0.60
C ALA A 15 7.58 -9.06 -1.68
N GLY A 16 8.27 -9.16 -2.82
CA GLY A 16 7.93 -10.09 -3.89
C GLY A 16 8.03 -11.56 -3.48
N LEU A 17 9.09 -11.94 -2.75
CA LEU A 17 9.24 -13.29 -2.20
C LEU A 17 8.11 -13.64 -1.23
N SER A 18 7.63 -12.67 -0.45
CA SER A 18 6.50 -12.88 0.47
C SER A 18 5.20 -13.22 -0.29
N THR A 19 4.95 -12.59 -1.44
CA THR A 19 3.84 -12.97 -2.34
C THR A 19 4.02 -14.38 -2.89
N GLY A 20 5.25 -14.75 -3.27
CA GLY A 20 5.58 -16.10 -3.74
C GLY A 20 5.38 -17.19 -2.68
N ILE A 21 5.72 -16.90 -1.42
CA ILE A 21 5.45 -17.82 -0.30
C ILE A 21 3.93 -17.94 -0.08
N GLY A 22 3.21 -16.82 -0.10
CA GLY A 22 1.74 -16.82 0.03
C GLY A 22 1.04 -17.63 -1.06
N SER A 23 1.51 -17.54 -2.31
CA SER A 23 0.96 -18.33 -3.43
C SER A 23 1.31 -19.81 -3.33
N ALA A 24 2.54 -20.16 -2.90
CA ALA A 24 2.93 -21.55 -2.67
C ALA A 24 2.05 -22.22 -1.58
N ILE A 25 1.77 -21.51 -0.49
CA ILE A 25 0.86 -22.00 0.57
C ILE A 25 -0.56 -22.24 0.00
N ALA A 26 -1.03 -21.38 -0.91
CA ALA A 26 -2.33 -21.53 -1.55
C ALA A 26 -2.45 -22.82 -2.39
N PHE A 27 -1.37 -23.33 -2.98
CA PHE A 27 -1.36 -24.61 -3.72
C PHE A 27 -1.54 -25.84 -2.81
N PHE A 28 -1.06 -25.78 -1.56
CA PHE A 28 -1.22 -26.87 -0.58
C PHE A 28 -2.58 -26.82 0.15
N ALA A 29 -3.31 -25.72 0.08
CA ALA A 29 -4.65 -25.58 0.62
C ALA A 29 -5.67 -26.40 -0.21
N ARG A 30 -5.74 -27.71 0.06
CA ARG A 30 -6.55 -28.72 -0.67
C ARG A 30 -8.07 -28.49 -0.68
N ARG A 31 -8.59 -27.47 -0.01
CA ARG A 31 -9.91 -26.86 -0.25
C ARG A 31 -9.82 -25.37 0.06
N THR A 32 -10.51 -24.54 -0.71
CA THR A 32 -10.73 -23.13 -0.39
C THR A 32 -11.48 -23.03 0.93
N ASN A 33 -10.76 -22.95 2.04
CA ASN A 33 -11.35 -22.62 3.33
C ASN A 33 -11.72 -21.13 3.26
N THR A 34 -12.97 -20.86 2.91
CA THR A 34 -13.51 -19.51 2.72
C THR A 34 -13.33 -18.66 3.97
N SER A 35 -13.34 -19.25 5.17
CA SER A 35 -13.03 -18.54 6.42
C SER A 35 -11.58 -18.09 6.47
N PHE A 36 -10.61 -18.95 6.15
CA PHE A 36 -9.20 -18.57 6.11
C PHE A 36 -8.94 -17.49 5.05
N LEU A 37 -9.51 -17.66 3.85
CA LEU A 37 -9.40 -16.68 2.77
C LEU A 37 -10.00 -15.32 3.16
N SER A 38 -11.17 -15.31 3.81
CA SER A 38 -11.83 -14.09 4.25
C SER A 38 -11.00 -13.35 5.31
N VAL A 39 -10.37 -14.07 6.24
CA VAL A 39 -9.46 -13.49 7.25
C VAL A 39 -8.21 -12.92 6.57
N SER A 40 -7.58 -13.64 5.65
CA SER A 40 -6.40 -13.14 4.92
C SER A 40 -6.71 -11.92 4.05
N LEU A 41 -7.85 -11.91 3.35
CA LEU A 41 -8.30 -10.77 2.56
C LEU A 41 -8.63 -9.57 3.44
N GLY A 42 -9.33 -9.78 4.56
CA GLY A 42 -9.62 -8.72 5.53
C GLY A 42 -8.36 -8.13 6.14
N PHE A 43 -7.36 -8.96 6.46
CA PHE A 43 -6.06 -8.52 6.93
C PHE A 43 -5.34 -7.66 5.88
N SER A 44 -5.29 -8.12 4.63
CA SER A 44 -4.66 -7.37 3.53
C SER A 44 -5.37 -6.03 3.28
N ALA A 45 -6.70 -6.01 3.26
CA ALA A 45 -7.49 -4.80 3.12
C ALA A 45 -7.22 -3.81 4.27
N GLY A 46 -7.11 -4.30 5.51
CA GLY A 46 -6.78 -3.48 6.68
C GLY A 46 -5.40 -2.84 6.60
N VAL A 47 -4.37 -3.62 6.23
CA VAL A 47 -3.00 -3.09 6.05
C VAL A 47 -2.96 -2.03 4.94
N MET A 48 -3.60 -2.28 3.81
CA MET A 48 -3.62 -1.30 2.70
C MET A 48 -4.40 -0.03 3.05
N ALA A 49 -5.52 -0.14 3.79
CA ALA A 49 -6.24 1.03 4.28
C ALA A 49 -5.37 1.86 5.23
N TYR A 50 -4.64 1.22 6.16
CA TYR A 50 -3.71 1.90 7.06
C TYR A 50 -2.62 2.65 6.28
N VAL A 51 -1.91 1.96 5.37
CA VAL A 51 -0.86 2.58 4.55
C VAL A 51 -1.41 3.76 3.74
N SER A 52 -2.61 3.60 3.17
CA SER A 52 -3.20 4.65 2.33
C SER A 52 -3.59 5.90 3.13
N PHE A 53 -4.26 5.74 4.27
CA PHE A 53 -4.77 6.87 5.06
C PHE A 53 -3.77 7.46 6.04
N VAL A 54 -2.86 6.66 6.59
CA VAL A 54 -1.94 7.09 7.67
C VAL A 54 -0.56 7.43 7.13
N ASP A 55 -0.16 6.85 5.99
CA ASP A 55 1.17 7.06 5.43
C ASP A 55 1.11 7.90 4.13
N LEU A 56 0.38 7.43 3.12
CA LEU A 56 0.34 8.05 1.79
C LEU A 56 -0.41 9.40 1.78
N LEU A 57 -1.60 9.47 2.37
CA LEU A 57 -2.41 10.69 2.37
C LEU A 57 -1.70 11.85 3.11
N PRO A 58 -1.14 11.68 4.33
CA PRO A 58 -0.42 12.75 5.01
C PRO A 58 0.85 13.17 4.27
N ALA A 59 1.59 12.23 3.69
CA ALA A 59 2.76 12.54 2.86
C ALA A 59 2.39 13.38 1.63
N ALA A 60 1.27 13.05 0.97
CA ALA A 60 0.74 13.84 -0.14
C ALA A 60 0.30 15.23 0.30
N VAL A 61 -0.45 15.35 1.41
CA VAL A 61 -0.85 16.65 1.98
C VAL A 61 0.39 17.49 2.26
N SER A 62 1.38 16.98 3.00
CA SER A 62 2.62 17.71 3.30
C SER A 62 3.29 18.22 2.02
N SER A 63 3.49 17.33 1.03
CA SER A 63 4.17 17.67 -0.21
C SER A 63 3.43 18.73 -1.03
N LEU A 64 2.10 18.68 -1.06
CA LEU A 64 1.29 19.65 -1.82
C LEU A 64 1.07 20.96 -1.05
N THR A 65 1.02 20.93 0.29
CA THR A 65 0.93 22.15 1.09
C THR A 65 2.20 23.00 1.02
N ASP A 66 3.36 22.36 0.85
CA ASP A 66 4.64 23.05 0.66
C ASP A 66 4.68 23.84 -0.66
N LEU A 67 3.96 23.37 -1.69
CA LEU A 67 3.94 23.99 -3.02
C LEU A 67 2.79 25.00 -3.21
N TYR A 68 1.58 24.69 -2.71
CA TYR A 68 0.35 25.45 -2.99
C TYR A 68 -0.25 26.12 -1.74
N GLY A 69 0.40 25.99 -0.58
CA GLY A 69 -0.10 26.47 0.71
C GLY A 69 -1.15 25.54 1.35
N VAL A 70 -1.44 25.77 2.62
CA VAL A 70 -2.21 24.83 3.48
C VAL A 70 -3.61 24.51 2.92
N LYS A 71 -4.38 25.54 2.51
CA LYS A 71 -5.77 25.34 2.05
C LYS A 71 -5.84 24.64 0.69
N GLN A 72 -5.10 25.13 -0.31
CA GLN A 72 -5.17 24.55 -1.66
C GLN A 72 -4.43 23.22 -1.75
N GLY A 73 -3.28 23.07 -1.08
CA GLY A 73 -2.52 21.82 -1.05
C GLY A 73 -3.32 20.65 -0.46
N THR A 74 -4.02 20.88 0.66
CA THR A 74 -4.89 19.85 1.26
C THR A 74 -6.05 19.47 0.35
N LEU A 75 -6.64 20.45 -0.34
CA LEU A 75 -7.75 20.21 -1.27
C LEU A 75 -7.28 19.37 -2.47
N TYR A 76 -6.18 19.75 -3.11
CA TYR A 76 -5.62 19.00 -4.23
C TYR A 76 -5.16 17.59 -3.84
N ALA A 77 -4.56 17.43 -2.66
CA ALA A 77 -4.13 16.12 -2.17
C ALA A 77 -5.33 15.19 -1.96
N THR A 78 -6.39 15.69 -1.32
CA THR A 78 -7.62 14.93 -1.08
C THR A 78 -8.33 14.57 -2.39
N LEU A 79 -8.49 15.54 -3.31
CA LEU A 79 -9.12 15.31 -4.61
C LEU A 79 -8.33 14.31 -5.46
N SER A 80 -7.00 14.37 -5.43
CA SER A 80 -6.15 13.44 -6.19
C SER A 80 -6.15 12.04 -5.58
N PHE A 81 -6.15 11.93 -4.25
CA PHE A 81 -6.21 10.64 -3.55
C PHE A 81 -7.51 9.88 -3.85
N PHE A 82 -8.67 10.53 -3.69
CA PHE A 82 -9.96 9.92 -4.02
C PHE A 82 -10.21 9.83 -5.53
N GLY A 83 -9.72 10.80 -6.31
CA GLY A 83 -9.77 10.76 -7.77
C GLY A 83 -9.02 9.54 -8.33
N GLY A 84 -7.90 9.17 -7.72
CA GLY A 84 -7.15 7.95 -8.06
C GLY A 84 -7.90 6.65 -7.79
N ILE A 85 -8.91 6.64 -6.91
CA ILE A 85 -9.75 5.45 -6.66
C ILE A 85 -10.74 5.20 -7.81
N ALA A 86 -11.10 6.25 -8.56
CA ALA A 86 -12.05 6.16 -9.67
C ALA A 86 -11.40 5.75 -11.02
N LEU A 87 -10.06 5.72 -11.08
CA LEU A 87 -9.27 5.27 -12.23
C LEU A 87 -8.99 3.77 -12.16
#